data_AF-A0A6I3ADY6-F1
#
_entry.id   AF-A0A6I3ADY6-F1
#
_cell.length_a   1.000
_cell.length_b   1.000
_cell.length_c   1.000
_cell.angle_alpha   90.00
_cell.angle_beta   90.00
_cell.angle_gamma   90.00
#
_symmetry.space_group_name_H-M   'P 1'
#
loop_
_entity.id
_entity.type
_entity.pdbx_description
1 polymer ?
#
loop_
_entity_poly.entity_id
_entity_poly.type
_entity_poly.pdbx_seq_one_letter_code
_entity_poly.pdbx_strand_id
1 'polypeptide(L)'
;MSNDLQKFQDPGLPEHVHRKTDVDPKAADRAERQVAALFILSALSTVLAIYSYIFIPDDQYFFLPVMGDTNAHQLVLGLGMAFALLFIGLGLVHWAKTLMPDTEVIAERHELRSPDEDRSDFVRTVKEQASAAGLGRRSLIKRTLGLALGISALTPLVLLRDLGPLPKKELEKTSWKKGTRLVTDPGDRPIRPEDLEVGAVAQVLPELVEGQERTLADIGKDAVLLIRLRPTEFQLNAERLSWTHDGIIAFSKICSHMGCAVALYEQQTKHLLCPCHQSTFDVTRAAKVIFGPSARPLPQLAITVDADGYLVAQQPFTESVGPSYWERSS
;
A
#
# COMPACT_ATOMS: atom_id res chain seq x y z
N MET A 1 57.97 4.64 -22.07
CA MET A 1 58.01 3.17 -21.92
C MET A 1 56.58 2.71 -21.88
N SER A 2 56.17 1.95 -22.91
CA SER A 2 54.80 1.49 -23.09
C SER A 2 54.46 0.50 -21.99
N ASN A 3 53.44 0.80 -21.20
CA ASN A 3 52.67 -0.25 -20.54
C ASN A 3 51.80 -0.88 -21.62
N ASP A 4 52.42 -1.66 -22.52
CA ASP A 4 51.71 -2.64 -23.36
C ASP A 4 51.19 -3.73 -22.42
N LEU A 5 50.08 -3.42 -21.75
CA LEU A 5 49.24 -4.43 -21.14
C LEU A 5 48.84 -5.36 -22.29
N GLN A 6 49.37 -6.59 -22.28
CA GLN A 6 48.93 -7.65 -23.19
C GLN A 6 47.40 -7.66 -23.18
N LYS A 7 46.79 -7.21 -24.28
CA LYS A 7 45.35 -7.36 -24.48
C LYS A 7 45.07 -8.85 -24.35
N PHE A 8 44.22 -9.21 -23.39
CA PHE A 8 43.67 -10.56 -23.33
C PHE A 8 43.16 -10.92 -24.72
N GLN A 9 43.78 -11.92 -25.36
CA GLN A 9 43.32 -12.39 -26.65
C GLN A 9 42.00 -13.11 -26.44
N ASP A 10 41.04 -12.84 -27.31
CA ASP A 10 39.78 -13.57 -27.33
C ASP A 10 40.09 -15.06 -27.50
N PRO A 11 39.77 -15.92 -26.51
CA PRO A 11 40.02 -17.35 -26.61
C PRO A 11 39.18 -18.02 -27.70
N GLY A 12 38.25 -17.30 -28.33
CA GLY A 12 37.33 -17.82 -29.32
C GLY A 12 36.23 -18.68 -28.70
N LEU A 13 35.42 -19.31 -29.55
CA LEU A 13 34.44 -20.29 -29.07
C LEU A 13 35.17 -21.58 -28.63
N PRO A 14 34.83 -22.12 -27.44
CA PRO A 14 35.28 -23.46 -27.07
C PRO A 14 34.71 -24.51 -28.03
N GLU A 15 35.39 -25.67 -28.11
CA GLU A 15 34.90 -26.81 -28.89
C GLU A 15 33.53 -27.28 -28.39
N HIS A 16 32.63 -27.58 -29.32
CA HIS A 16 31.30 -28.06 -29.01
C HIS A 16 31.35 -29.42 -28.31
N VAL A 17 30.69 -29.51 -27.15
CA VAL A 17 30.69 -30.74 -26.35
C VAL A 17 29.44 -31.56 -26.64
N HIS A 18 29.61 -32.61 -27.44
CA HIS A 18 28.52 -33.54 -27.74
C HIS A 18 28.01 -34.29 -26.51
N ARG A 19 26.68 -34.39 -26.39
CA ARG A 19 26.02 -35.14 -25.33
C ARG A 19 25.99 -36.62 -25.70
N LYS A 20 25.81 -37.48 -24.69
CA LYS A 20 25.66 -38.93 -24.91
C LYS A 20 24.48 -39.27 -25.83
N THR A 21 23.40 -38.49 -25.76
CA THR A 21 22.20 -38.63 -26.60
C THR A 21 22.45 -38.31 -28.07
N ASP A 22 23.49 -37.53 -28.39
CA ASP A 22 23.84 -37.20 -29.78
C ASP A 22 24.57 -38.35 -30.48
N VAL A 23 25.18 -39.27 -29.72
CA VAL A 23 26.02 -40.36 -30.24
C VAL A 23 25.37 -41.74 -30.07
N ASP A 24 24.63 -41.97 -28.97
CA ASP A 24 23.99 -43.25 -28.66
C ASP A 24 22.46 -43.18 -28.85
N PRO A 25 21.89 -43.83 -29.89
CA PRO A 25 20.46 -43.84 -30.14
C PRO A 25 19.63 -44.37 -28.96
N LYS A 26 20.15 -45.33 -28.18
CA LYS A 26 19.43 -45.86 -27.02
C LYS A 26 19.35 -44.84 -25.88
N ALA A 27 20.33 -43.96 -25.78
CA ALA A 27 20.30 -42.86 -24.83
C ALA A 27 19.27 -41.81 -25.25
N ALA A 28 19.18 -41.50 -26.54
CA ALA A 28 18.16 -40.61 -27.10
C ALA A 28 16.74 -41.14 -26.87
N ASP A 29 16.46 -42.41 -27.21
CA ASP A 29 15.14 -43.04 -26.99
C ASP A 29 14.72 -42.99 -25.52
N ARG A 30 15.68 -43.14 -24.58
CA ARG A 30 15.40 -43.03 -23.15
C ARG A 30 15.03 -41.60 -22.76
N ALA A 31 15.76 -40.62 -23.26
CA ALA A 31 15.49 -39.20 -23.00
C ALA A 31 14.12 -38.79 -23.57
N GLU A 32 13.76 -39.26 -24.77
CA GLU A 32 12.46 -39.02 -25.38
C GLU A 32 11.31 -39.54 -24.50
N ARG A 33 11.41 -40.77 -24.00
CA ARG A 33 10.42 -41.33 -23.08
C ARG A 33 10.30 -40.53 -21.78
N GLN A 34 11.40 -40.00 -21.26
CA GLN A 34 11.39 -39.16 -20.06
C GLN A 34 10.68 -37.83 -20.31
N VAL A 35 10.97 -37.16 -21.45
CA VAL A 35 10.26 -35.94 -21.86
C VAL A 35 8.77 -36.21 -22.03
N ALA A 36 8.41 -37.28 -22.74
CA ALA A 36 7.02 -37.67 -22.97
C ALA A 36 6.29 -37.96 -21.64
N ALA A 37 6.95 -38.67 -20.71
CA ALA A 37 6.39 -38.92 -19.38
C ALA A 37 6.11 -37.63 -18.60
N LEU A 38 7.02 -36.64 -18.65
CA LEU A 38 6.81 -35.33 -18.02
C LEU A 38 5.61 -34.59 -18.64
N PHE A 39 5.47 -34.59 -19.96
CA PHE A 39 4.30 -33.97 -20.61
C PHE A 39 2.99 -34.69 -20.30
N ILE A 40 3.00 -36.01 -20.20
CA ILE A 40 1.82 -36.78 -19.76
C ILE A 40 1.45 -36.43 -18.31
N LEU A 41 2.44 -36.37 -17.39
CA LEU A 41 2.19 -35.96 -16.00
C LEU A 41 1.63 -34.54 -15.90
N SER A 42 2.12 -33.62 -16.75
CA SER A 42 1.56 -32.27 -16.86
C SER A 42 0.09 -32.31 -17.28
N ALA A 43 -0.24 -33.04 -18.35
CA ALA A 43 -1.61 -33.17 -18.85
C ALA A 43 -2.56 -33.78 -17.81
N LEU A 44 -2.13 -34.84 -17.11
CA LEU A 44 -2.90 -35.46 -16.03
C LEU A 44 -3.14 -34.47 -14.87
N SER A 45 -2.13 -33.65 -14.54
CA SER A 45 -2.26 -32.62 -13.50
C SER A 45 -3.22 -31.50 -13.90
N THR A 46 -3.25 -31.13 -15.19
CA THR A 46 -4.26 -30.19 -15.72
C THR A 46 -5.66 -30.77 -15.64
N VAL A 47 -5.84 -32.05 -15.99
CA VAL A 47 -7.13 -32.73 -15.84
C VAL A 47 -7.56 -32.77 -14.37
N LEU A 48 -6.63 -33.02 -13.43
CA LEU A 48 -6.90 -32.96 -12.00
C LEU A 48 -7.35 -31.57 -11.55
N ALA A 49 -6.71 -30.49 -12.05
CA ALA A 49 -7.11 -29.12 -11.75
C ALA A 49 -8.53 -28.81 -12.25
N ILE A 50 -8.86 -29.21 -13.49
CA ILE A 50 -10.19 -29.04 -14.07
C ILE A 50 -11.22 -29.86 -13.29
N TYR A 51 -10.90 -31.10 -12.95
CA TYR A 51 -11.76 -31.96 -12.15
C TYR A 51 -12.04 -31.34 -10.79
N SER A 52 -11.01 -30.83 -10.11
CA SER A 52 -11.14 -30.14 -8.83
C SER A 52 -12.09 -28.96 -8.95
N TYR A 53 -11.91 -28.12 -9.97
CA TYR A 53 -12.71 -26.92 -10.19
C TYR A 53 -14.21 -27.21 -10.42
N ILE A 54 -14.54 -28.32 -11.09
CA ILE A 54 -15.91 -28.64 -11.47
C ILE A 54 -16.62 -29.52 -10.44
N PHE A 55 -15.90 -30.48 -9.83
CA PHE A 55 -16.53 -31.59 -9.11
C PHE A 55 -16.24 -31.62 -7.61
N ILE A 56 -15.26 -30.86 -7.10
CA ILE A 56 -14.99 -30.82 -5.66
C ILE A 56 -15.75 -29.64 -5.03
N PRO A 57 -16.63 -29.87 -4.04
CA PRO A 57 -17.33 -28.79 -3.34
C PRO A 57 -16.37 -27.86 -2.57
N ASP A 58 -16.72 -26.59 -2.51
CA ASP A 58 -15.95 -25.55 -1.80
C ASP A 58 -16.18 -25.55 -0.27
N ASP A 59 -17.11 -26.36 0.23
CA ASP A 59 -17.41 -26.56 1.66
C ASP A 59 -16.77 -27.84 2.24
N GLN A 60 -16.03 -28.61 1.44
CA GLN A 60 -15.37 -29.82 1.89
C GLN A 60 -14.00 -29.51 2.51
N TYR A 61 -13.83 -29.87 3.78
CA TYR A 61 -12.56 -29.73 4.52
C TYR A 61 -12.05 -31.10 4.97
N PHE A 62 -10.73 -31.25 4.98
CA PHE A 62 -10.08 -32.38 5.65
C PHE A 62 -8.87 -31.91 6.45
N PHE A 63 -8.60 -32.65 7.52
CA PHE A 63 -7.48 -32.35 8.41
C PHE A 63 -6.17 -32.85 7.80
N LEU A 64 -5.24 -31.93 7.59
CA LEU A 64 -3.85 -32.25 7.26
C LEU A 64 -2.97 -32.00 8.50
N PRO A 65 -2.18 -32.99 8.94
CA PRO A 65 -1.14 -32.75 9.96
C PRO A 65 -0.27 -31.56 9.53
N VAL A 66 0.04 -30.66 10.46
CA VAL A 66 0.76 -29.37 10.26
C VAL A 66 -0.08 -28.24 9.67
N MET A 67 -0.98 -28.48 8.72
CA MET A 67 -1.78 -27.42 8.08
C MET A 67 -3.16 -27.20 8.71
N GLY A 68 -3.65 -28.13 9.52
CA GLY A 68 -4.99 -28.07 10.12
C GLY A 68 -6.09 -28.34 9.10
N ASP A 69 -7.28 -27.81 9.35
CA ASP A 69 -8.43 -27.97 8.46
C ASP A 69 -8.20 -27.22 7.15
N THR A 70 -8.02 -27.99 6.07
CA THR A 70 -7.67 -27.46 4.76
C THR A 70 -8.81 -27.71 3.78
N ASN A 71 -9.14 -26.69 3.00
CA ASN A 71 -10.17 -26.76 1.98
C ASN A 71 -9.72 -27.67 0.83
N ALA A 72 -10.51 -28.72 0.57
CA ALA A 72 -10.16 -29.73 -0.42
C ALA A 72 -10.12 -29.17 -1.83
N HIS A 73 -11.11 -28.35 -2.19
CA HIS A 73 -11.21 -27.73 -3.51
C HIS A 73 -9.99 -26.86 -3.81
N GLN A 74 -9.61 -25.96 -2.91
CA GLN A 74 -8.47 -25.05 -3.12
C GLN A 74 -7.13 -25.79 -3.20
N LEU A 75 -6.94 -26.79 -2.34
CA LEU A 75 -5.69 -27.54 -2.29
C LEU A 75 -5.48 -28.38 -3.56
N VAL A 76 -6.48 -29.15 -4.00
CA VAL A 76 -6.35 -30.01 -5.18
C VAL A 76 -6.25 -29.17 -6.45
N LEU A 77 -7.01 -28.08 -6.55
CA LEU A 77 -6.89 -27.12 -7.65
C LEU A 77 -5.47 -26.53 -7.73
N GLY A 78 -4.96 -26.04 -6.60
CA GLY A 78 -3.62 -25.48 -6.50
C GLY A 78 -2.51 -26.47 -6.86
N LEU A 79 -2.58 -27.71 -6.35
CA LEU A 79 -1.63 -28.78 -6.67
C LEU A 79 -1.70 -29.20 -8.14
N GLY A 80 -2.90 -29.34 -8.70
CA GLY A 80 -3.09 -29.67 -10.11
C GLY A 80 -2.47 -28.61 -11.03
N MET A 81 -2.71 -27.33 -10.75
CA MET A 81 -2.10 -26.23 -11.49
C MET A 81 -0.58 -26.17 -11.33
N ALA A 82 -0.07 -26.30 -10.10
CA ALA A 82 1.35 -26.26 -9.81
C ALA A 82 2.11 -27.38 -10.52
N PHE A 83 1.61 -28.62 -10.46
CA PHE A 83 2.25 -29.76 -11.12
C PHE A 83 2.09 -29.73 -12.63
N ALA A 84 0.98 -29.23 -13.16
CA ALA A 84 0.82 -29.02 -14.60
C ALA A 84 1.96 -28.13 -15.14
N LEU A 85 2.17 -26.97 -14.50
CA LEU A 85 3.21 -26.01 -14.91
C LEU A 85 4.63 -26.49 -14.61
N LEU A 86 4.83 -27.19 -13.49
CA LEU A 86 6.14 -27.76 -13.15
C LEU A 86 6.57 -28.80 -14.19
N PHE A 87 5.71 -29.77 -14.52
CA PHE A 87 6.08 -30.86 -15.40
C PHE A 87 6.21 -30.42 -16.86
N ILE A 88 5.43 -29.45 -17.34
CA ILE A 88 5.65 -28.88 -18.67
C ILE A 88 6.99 -28.13 -18.74
N GLY A 89 7.33 -27.36 -17.71
CA GLY A 89 8.62 -26.65 -17.63
C GLY A 89 9.81 -27.62 -17.57
N LEU A 90 9.75 -28.64 -16.70
CA LEU A 90 10.76 -29.68 -16.63
C LEU A 90 10.88 -30.47 -17.93
N GLY A 91 9.76 -30.80 -18.58
CA GLY A 91 9.74 -31.48 -19.87
C GLY A 91 10.40 -30.67 -20.98
N LEU A 92 10.08 -29.38 -21.09
CA LEU A 92 10.68 -28.46 -22.07
C LEU A 92 12.19 -28.30 -21.84
N VAL A 93 12.64 -28.12 -20.60
CA VAL A 93 14.07 -27.98 -20.28
C VAL A 93 14.81 -29.29 -20.54
N HIS A 94 14.23 -30.43 -20.15
CA HIS A 94 14.85 -31.74 -20.39
C HIS A 94 14.97 -32.02 -21.89
N TRP A 95 13.93 -31.72 -22.67
CA TRP A 95 13.94 -31.82 -24.12
C TRP A 95 15.02 -30.94 -24.75
N ALA A 96 15.07 -29.66 -24.37
CA ALA A 96 16.07 -28.72 -24.86
C ALA A 96 17.50 -29.17 -24.54
N LYS A 97 17.74 -29.65 -23.32
CA LYS A 97 19.07 -30.05 -22.87
C LYS A 97 19.55 -31.39 -23.42
N THR A 98 18.66 -32.31 -23.79
CA THR A 98 19.05 -33.69 -24.12
C THR A 98 18.80 -34.10 -25.56
N LEU A 99 17.89 -33.45 -26.28
CA LEU A 99 17.48 -33.88 -27.62
C LEU A 99 17.51 -32.77 -28.67
N MET A 100 17.25 -31.51 -28.29
CA MET A 100 17.36 -30.41 -29.25
C MET A 100 18.81 -30.20 -29.66
N PRO A 101 19.10 -29.98 -30.94
CA PRO A 101 20.44 -29.66 -31.40
C PRO A 101 20.88 -28.31 -30.81
N ASP A 102 22.09 -28.28 -30.26
CA ASP A 102 22.74 -27.08 -29.78
C ASP A 102 24.00 -26.78 -30.60
N THR A 103 24.22 -25.49 -30.86
CA THR A 103 25.37 -24.99 -31.61
C THR A 103 25.81 -23.66 -31.02
N GLU A 104 27.09 -23.49 -30.79
CA GLU A 104 27.67 -22.23 -30.35
C GLU A 104 27.74 -21.26 -31.54
N VAL A 105 27.11 -20.10 -31.39
CA VAL A 105 27.10 -19.05 -32.42
C VAL A 105 27.62 -17.76 -31.82
N ILE A 106 28.60 -17.13 -32.47
CA ILE A 106 29.02 -15.76 -32.14
C ILE A 106 28.06 -14.80 -32.84
N ALA A 107 27.32 -14.03 -32.05
CA ALA A 107 26.59 -12.87 -32.54
C ALA A 107 27.42 -11.61 -32.27
N GLU A 108 28.17 -11.17 -33.28
CA GLU A 108 28.93 -9.92 -33.22
C GLU A 108 27.95 -8.76 -32.96
N ARG A 109 28.17 -8.06 -31.85
CA ARG A 109 27.35 -6.89 -31.56
C ARG A 109 27.82 -5.75 -32.46
N HIS A 110 26.93 -5.25 -33.30
CA HIS A 110 27.16 -3.99 -33.97
C HIS A 110 27.42 -2.89 -32.94
N GLU A 111 28.27 -1.92 -33.27
CA GLU A 111 28.36 -0.71 -32.47
C GLU A 111 26.97 -0.09 -32.36
N LEU A 112 26.59 0.40 -31.17
CA LEU A 112 25.36 1.17 -30.96
C LEU A 112 25.49 2.59 -31.55
N ARG A 113 25.93 2.66 -32.80
CA ARG A 113 26.17 3.86 -33.58
C ARG A 113 25.85 3.54 -35.05
N SER A 114 24.97 4.34 -35.64
CA SER A 114 24.73 4.29 -37.09
C SER A 114 25.98 4.75 -37.86
N PRO A 115 26.25 4.17 -39.05
CA PRO A 115 27.29 4.63 -39.96
C PRO A 115 27.23 6.15 -40.20
N ASP A 116 28.40 6.76 -40.40
CA ASP A 116 28.49 8.22 -40.59
C ASP A 116 27.75 8.67 -41.87
N GLU A 117 27.69 7.81 -42.88
CA GLU A 117 26.90 8.02 -44.10
C GLU A 117 25.41 8.16 -43.77
N ASP A 118 24.80 7.17 -43.12
CA ASP A 118 23.37 7.20 -42.72
C ASP A 118 23.02 8.42 -41.88
N ARG A 119 23.92 8.83 -40.98
CA ARG A 119 23.73 10.03 -40.16
C ARG A 119 23.78 11.29 -41.00
N SER A 120 24.73 11.37 -41.92
CA SER A 120 24.87 12.51 -42.83
C SER A 120 23.66 12.62 -43.77
N ASP A 121 23.16 11.48 -44.24
CA ASP A 121 22.01 11.37 -45.12
C ASP A 121 20.70 11.69 -44.39
N PHE A 122 20.55 11.25 -43.13
CA PHE A 122 19.44 11.66 -42.28
C PHE A 122 19.43 13.17 -42.08
N VAL A 123 20.59 13.77 -41.72
CA VAL A 123 20.69 15.22 -41.53
C VAL A 123 20.40 15.98 -42.84
N ARG A 124 20.89 15.49 -43.98
CA ARG A 124 20.61 16.06 -45.31
C ARG A 124 19.11 16.03 -45.59
N THR A 125 18.50 14.86 -45.47
CA THR A 125 17.07 14.65 -45.72
C THR A 125 16.20 15.53 -44.81
N VAL A 126 16.49 15.56 -43.50
CA VAL A 126 15.75 16.41 -42.55
C VAL A 126 15.88 17.88 -42.91
N LYS A 127 17.08 18.36 -43.27
CA LYS A 127 17.30 19.76 -43.68
C LYS A 127 16.57 20.10 -44.98
N GLU A 128 16.63 19.22 -45.97
CA GLU A 128 15.95 19.40 -47.26
C GLU A 128 14.43 19.48 -47.06
N GLN A 129 13.84 18.53 -46.33
CA GLN A 129 12.40 18.51 -46.07
C GLN A 129 11.95 19.68 -45.18
N ALA A 130 12.73 20.04 -44.15
CA ALA A 130 12.45 21.23 -43.33
C ALA A 130 12.50 22.52 -44.15
N SER A 131 13.42 22.61 -45.12
CA SER A 131 13.53 23.75 -46.03
C SER A 131 12.37 23.78 -47.02
N ALA A 132 12.00 22.63 -47.59
CA ALA A 132 10.87 22.47 -48.52
C ALA A 132 9.54 22.86 -47.85
N ALA A 133 9.34 22.48 -46.59
CA ALA A 133 8.17 22.88 -45.79
C ALA A 133 8.03 24.42 -45.67
N GLY A 134 9.13 25.17 -45.80
CA GLY A 134 9.10 26.63 -45.91
C GLY A 134 8.61 27.37 -44.67
N LEU A 135 8.53 26.72 -43.51
CA LEU A 135 8.09 27.29 -42.23
C LEU A 135 9.01 28.42 -41.74
N GLY A 136 10.30 28.36 -42.08
CA GLY A 136 11.28 29.40 -41.71
C GLY A 136 11.00 30.77 -42.33
N ARG A 137 10.52 30.81 -43.58
CA ARG A 137 10.20 32.05 -44.31
C ARG A 137 8.76 32.54 -44.08
N ARG A 138 7.88 31.69 -43.55
CA ARG A 138 6.45 31.97 -43.32
C ARG A 138 6.21 32.34 -41.85
N SER A 139 6.71 33.51 -41.44
CA SER A 139 6.72 33.96 -40.04
C SER A 139 5.33 34.04 -39.40
N LEU A 140 4.31 34.45 -40.16
CA LEU A 140 2.93 34.51 -39.67
C LEU A 140 2.40 33.11 -39.31
N ILE A 141 2.52 32.14 -40.21
CA ILE A 141 2.07 30.75 -39.99
C ILE A 141 2.80 30.14 -38.79
N LYS A 142 4.13 30.33 -38.69
CA LYS A 142 4.90 29.84 -37.54
C LYS A 142 4.41 30.42 -36.21
N ARG A 143 4.13 31.73 -36.18
CA ARG A 143 3.64 32.43 -34.98
C ARG A 143 2.22 31.98 -34.61
N THR A 144 1.31 31.88 -35.57
CA THR A 144 -0.06 31.45 -35.31
C THR A 144 -0.15 29.98 -34.94
N LEU A 145 0.70 29.11 -35.52
CA LEU A 145 0.83 27.71 -35.11
C LEU A 145 1.35 27.61 -33.67
N GLY A 146 2.38 28.38 -33.32
CA GLY A 146 2.89 28.45 -31.95
C GLY A 146 1.84 28.94 -30.95
N LEU A 147 1.05 29.95 -31.33
CA LEU A 147 -0.06 30.45 -30.52
C LEU A 147 -1.16 29.39 -30.34
N ALA A 148 -1.59 28.75 -31.43
CA ALA A 148 -2.65 27.74 -31.42
C ALA A 148 -2.25 26.52 -30.57
N LEU A 149 -1.03 26.00 -30.77
CA LEU A 149 -0.50 24.89 -29.96
C LEU A 149 -0.28 25.32 -28.51
N GLY A 150 0.22 26.54 -28.28
CA GLY A 150 0.44 27.08 -26.94
C GLY A 150 -0.86 27.19 -26.14
N ILE A 151 -1.92 27.77 -26.72
CA ILE A 151 -3.25 27.84 -26.08
C ILE A 151 -3.84 26.44 -25.92
N SER A 152 -3.76 25.59 -26.94
CA SER A 152 -4.26 24.22 -26.87
C SER A 152 -3.59 23.42 -25.75
N ALA A 153 -2.29 23.63 -25.52
CA ALA A 153 -1.53 22.97 -24.46
C ALA A 153 -1.92 23.43 -23.04
N LEU A 154 -2.59 24.58 -22.88
CA LEU A 154 -3.15 25.00 -21.59
C LEU A 154 -4.40 24.22 -21.20
N THR A 155 -5.12 23.65 -22.17
CA THR A 155 -6.35 22.87 -21.93
C THR A 155 -6.15 21.75 -20.90
N PRO A 156 -5.16 20.83 -21.03
CA PRO A 156 -4.95 19.80 -20.01
C PRO A 156 -4.60 20.37 -18.64
N LEU A 157 -3.94 21.53 -18.54
CA LEU A 157 -3.64 22.16 -17.25
C LEU A 157 -4.91 22.68 -16.56
N VAL A 158 -5.88 23.20 -17.32
CA VAL A 158 -7.17 23.61 -16.78
C VAL A 158 -7.98 22.40 -16.32
N LEU A 159 -7.93 21.29 -17.06
CA LEU A 159 -8.60 20.04 -16.67
C LEU A 159 -8.08 19.47 -15.35
N LEU A 160 -6.83 19.78 -14.94
CA LEU A 160 -6.33 19.41 -13.61
C LEU A 160 -7.15 20.03 -12.46
N ARG A 161 -7.86 21.13 -12.71
CA ARG A 161 -8.76 21.75 -11.73
C ARG A 161 -9.94 20.85 -11.36
N ASP A 162 -10.35 19.96 -12.27
CA ASP A 162 -11.51 19.07 -12.06
C ASP A 162 -11.15 17.82 -11.23
N LEU A 163 -9.88 17.65 -10.84
CA LEU A 163 -9.44 16.53 -9.99
C LEU A 163 -9.97 16.57 -8.55
N GLY A 164 -10.65 17.64 -8.15
CA GLY A 164 -11.40 17.67 -6.92
C GLY A 164 -11.68 19.07 -6.37
N PRO A 165 -12.63 19.19 -5.44
CA PRO A 165 -12.84 20.43 -4.72
C PRO A 165 -11.61 20.74 -3.84
N LEU A 166 -11.36 22.04 -3.62
CA LEU A 166 -10.37 22.47 -2.65
C LEU A 166 -10.86 22.14 -1.23
N PRO A 167 -10.03 21.55 -0.35
CA PRO A 167 -10.43 21.09 0.99
C PRO A 167 -10.78 22.22 1.97
N LYS A 168 -10.44 23.48 1.65
CA LYS A 168 -10.72 24.67 2.48
C LYS A 168 -10.32 24.44 3.95
N LYS A 169 -11.28 24.53 4.87
CA LYS A 169 -11.10 24.37 6.33
C LYS A 169 -11.73 23.09 6.87
N GLU A 170 -11.97 22.10 6.02
CA GLU A 170 -12.61 20.85 6.45
C GLU A 170 -11.72 20.08 7.44
N LEU A 171 -10.39 20.21 7.33
CA LEU A 171 -9.42 19.59 8.23
C LEU A 171 -9.38 20.21 9.65
N GLU A 172 -9.96 21.39 9.84
CA GLU A 172 -10.04 22.07 11.15
C GLU A 172 -11.25 21.61 11.97
N LYS A 173 -12.24 20.96 11.35
CA LYS A 173 -13.55 20.72 11.95
C LYS A 173 -13.80 19.24 12.21
N THR A 174 -14.25 18.94 13.41
CA THR A 174 -14.87 17.67 13.79
C THR A 174 -16.37 17.85 13.96
N SER A 175 -17.11 16.77 14.20
CA SER A 175 -18.54 16.83 14.49
C SER A 175 -18.84 17.19 15.95
N TRP A 176 -17.82 17.26 16.81
CA TRP A 176 -17.95 17.60 18.22
C TRP A 176 -18.44 19.02 18.44
N LYS A 177 -19.54 19.17 19.18
CA LYS A 177 -20.10 20.45 19.62
C LYS A 177 -20.31 20.44 21.13
N LYS A 178 -20.38 21.62 21.74
CA LYS A 178 -20.75 21.75 23.15
C LYS A 178 -22.10 21.07 23.42
N GLY A 179 -22.15 20.24 24.46
CA GLY A 179 -23.33 19.49 24.89
C GLY A 179 -23.57 18.17 24.15
N THR A 180 -22.72 17.79 23.18
CA THR A 180 -22.89 16.51 22.45
C THR A 180 -22.54 15.35 23.37
N ARG A 181 -23.43 14.36 23.49
CA ARG A 181 -23.19 13.15 24.29
C ARG A 181 -22.10 12.29 23.67
N LEU A 182 -21.38 11.60 24.54
CA LEU A 182 -20.38 10.60 24.17
C LEU A 182 -21.07 9.24 24.13
N VAL A 183 -21.07 8.60 22.95
CA VAL A 183 -21.77 7.33 22.72
C VAL A 183 -20.80 6.22 22.34
N THR A 184 -21.12 4.97 22.69
CA THR A 184 -20.29 3.79 22.36
C THR A 184 -20.23 3.52 20.87
N ASP A 185 -19.10 2.99 20.41
CA ASP A 185 -18.93 2.48 19.05
C ASP A 185 -18.53 0.99 19.09
N PRO A 186 -19.34 0.05 18.59
CA PRO A 186 -20.66 0.24 17.97
C PRO A 186 -21.80 0.47 18.99
N GLY A 187 -22.98 0.85 18.50
CA GLY A 187 -24.25 0.77 19.23
C GLY A 187 -24.81 2.08 19.78
N ASP A 188 -24.10 3.20 19.63
CA ASP A 188 -24.54 4.57 19.95
C ASP A 188 -25.18 4.71 21.36
N ARG A 189 -24.75 3.90 22.33
CA ARG A 189 -25.25 3.97 23.71
C ARG A 189 -24.55 5.13 24.45
N PRO A 190 -25.27 6.09 25.04
CA PRO A 190 -24.67 7.14 25.86
C PRO A 190 -23.94 6.56 27.08
N ILE A 191 -22.76 7.11 27.38
CA ILE A 191 -21.90 6.64 28.48
C ILE A 191 -22.12 7.49 29.73
N ARG A 192 -22.23 6.83 30.89
CA ARG A 192 -22.19 7.46 32.22
C ARG A 192 -20.78 7.34 32.83
N PRO A 193 -20.36 8.24 33.74
CA PRO A 193 -19.06 8.11 34.40
C PRO A 193 -18.87 6.77 35.14
N GLU A 194 -19.94 6.20 35.68
CA GLU A 194 -19.96 4.90 36.36
C GLU A 194 -19.72 3.69 35.42
N ASP A 195 -19.89 3.85 34.11
CA ASP A 195 -19.60 2.79 33.13
C ASP A 195 -18.09 2.52 32.96
N LEU A 196 -17.23 3.44 33.42
CA LEU A 196 -15.78 3.29 33.34
C LEU A 196 -15.20 3.05 34.72
N GLU A 197 -14.60 1.88 34.94
CA GLU A 197 -13.78 1.60 36.12
C GLU A 197 -12.38 2.24 36.00
N VAL A 198 -11.66 2.36 37.11
CA VAL A 198 -10.29 2.89 37.09
C VAL A 198 -9.37 1.99 36.27
N GLY A 199 -8.79 2.56 35.22
CA GLY A 199 -7.94 1.92 34.24
C GLY A 199 -8.69 1.30 33.06
N ALA A 200 -10.02 1.38 33.04
CA ALA A 200 -10.80 1.04 31.86
C ALA A 200 -10.62 2.10 30.77
N VAL A 201 -10.83 1.65 29.53
CA VAL A 201 -10.89 2.51 28.35
C VAL A 201 -12.17 2.26 27.58
N ALA A 202 -12.72 3.30 26.99
CA ALA A 202 -13.90 3.20 26.14
C ALA A 202 -13.71 4.03 24.87
N GLN A 203 -14.00 3.42 23.72
CA GLN A 203 -14.07 4.16 22.47
C GLN A 203 -15.44 4.81 22.36
N VAL A 204 -15.43 6.11 22.01
CA VAL A 204 -16.64 6.90 21.87
C VAL A 204 -16.62 7.77 20.63
N LEU A 205 -17.83 8.12 20.22
CA LEU A 205 -18.12 9.03 19.14
C LEU A 205 -19.13 10.10 19.61
N PRO A 206 -19.26 11.23 18.89
CA PRO A 206 -20.32 12.18 19.16
C PRO A 206 -21.66 11.57 18.79
N GLU A 207 -22.65 11.74 19.66
CA GLU A 207 -24.05 11.45 19.38
C GLU A 207 -24.50 12.18 18.10
N LEU A 208 -25.20 11.46 17.23
CA LEU A 208 -25.76 12.02 16.00
C LEU A 208 -27.17 12.53 16.25
N VAL A 209 -27.57 13.52 15.45
CA VAL A 209 -28.97 13.94 15.40
C VAL A 209 -29.79 12.80 14.81
N GLU A 210 -31.00 12.59 15.33
CA GLU A 210 -31.91 11.56 14.84
C GLU A 210 -32.11 11.67 13.32
N GLY A 211 -31.93 10.56 12.61
CA GLY A 211 -32.01 10.48 11.15
C GLY A 211 -30.72 10.84 10.39
N GLN A 212 -29.64 11.24 11.08
CA GLN A 212 -28.34 11.42 10.46
C GLN A 212 -27.55 10.10 10.46
N GLU A 213 -27.01 9.72 9.30
CA GLU A 213 -26.11 8.57 9.18
C GLU A 213 -24.65 8.99 9.38
N ARG A 214 -23.88 8.13 10.08
CA ARG A 214 -22.46 8.33 10.29
C ARG A 214 -21.67 7.96 9.04
N THR A 215 -20.88 8.88 8.49
CA THR A 215 -19.97 8.55 7.39
C THR A 215 -18.64 7.98 7.92
N LEU A 216 -17.90 7.25 7.08
CA LEU A 216 -16.54 6.81 7.41
C LEU A 216 -15.59 7.99 7.67
N ALA A 217 -15.81 9.12 7.01
CA ALA A 217 -15.04 10.34 7.24
C ALA A 217 -15.29 10.93 8.63
N ASP A 218 -16.52 10.80 9.15
CA ASP A 218 -16.87 11.20 10.51
C ASP A 218 -16.19 10.30 11.53
N ILE A 219 -16.25 8.98 11.36
CA ILE A 219 -15.53 8.04 12.23
C ILE A 219 -14.02 8.34 12.23
N GLY A 220 -13.45 8.63 11.06
CA GLY A 220 -12.02 8.88 10.89
C GLY A 220 -11.49 10.16 11.56
N LYS A 221 -12.35 11.10 11.95
CA LYS A 221 -11.96 12.36 12.63
C LYS A 221 -12.55 12.52 14.03
N ASP A 222 -13.68 11.87 14.31
CA ASP A 222 -14.44 12.10 15.54
C ASP A 222 -14.14 11.08 16.65
N ALA A 223 -13.48 9.95 16.33
CA ALA A 223 -13.18 8.91 17.31
C ALA A 223 -12.36 9.45 18.49
N VAL A 224 -12.87 9.20 19.69
CA VAL A 224 -12.27 9.58 20.97
C VAL A 224 -12.07 8.33 21.82
N LEU A 225 -10.98 8.31 22.57
CA LEU A 225 -10.70 7.30 23.58
C LEU A 225 -10.85 7.93 24.96
N LEU A 226 -11.80 7.41 25.73
CA LEU A 226 -11.95 7.68 27.16
C LEU A 226 -11.00 6.78 27.94
N ILE A 227 -10.34 7.33 28.93
CA ILE A 227 -9.45 6.60 29.84
C ILE A 227 -9.75 7.09 31.25
N ARG A 228 -10.06 6.19 32.18
CA ARG A 228 -10.24 6.56 33.59
C ARG A 228 -8.96 6.30 34.38
N LEU A 229 -8.41 7.35 34.98
CA LEU A 229 -7.29 7.29 35.91
C LEU A 229 -7.76 7.62 37.33
N ARG A 230 -6.90 7.38 38.32
CA ARG A 230 -7.12 7.96 39.64
C ARG A 230 -6.78 9.46 39.55
N PRO A 231 -7.56 10.37 40.16
CA PRO A 231 -7.27 11.80 40.09
C PRO A 231 -5.85 12.19 40.54
N THR A 232 -5.27 11.43 41.47
CA THR A 232 -3.89 11.63 41.97
C THR A 232 -2.79 11.27 40.97
N GLU A 233 -3.12 10.54 39.90
CA GLU A 233 -2.16 10.13 38.86
C GLU A 233 -1.95 11.24 37.81
N PHE A 234 -2.83 12.24 37.74
CA PHE A 234 -2.73 13.32 36.77
C PHE A 234 -1.56 14.28 37.08
N GLN A 235 -0.78 14.57 36.05
CA GLN A 235 0.28 15.58 36.06
C GLN A 235 -0.11 16.69 35.06
N LEU A 236 -1.27 17.29 35.31
CA LEU A 236 -1.91 18.27 34.43
C LEU A 236 -1.86 19.67 35.06
N ASN A 237 -1.86 20.71 34.22
CA ASN A 237 -2.13 22.06 34.68
C ASN A 237 -3.64 22.22 35.02
N ALA A 238 -4.00 23.32 35.68
CA ALA A 238 -5.39 23.56 36.11
C ALA A 238 -6.39 23.55 34.94
N GLU A 239 -5.98 24.08 33.77
CA GLU A 239 -6.81 24.09 32.57
C GLU A 239 -7.11 22.68 32.05
N ARG A 240 -6.09 21.86 31.82
CA ARG A 240 -6.25 20.49 31.30
C ARG A 240 -6.90 19.56 32.32
N LEU A 241 -6.73 19.83 33.61
CA LEU A 241 -7.45 19.14 34.67
C LEU A 241 -8.95 19.48 34.65
N SER A 242 -9.31 20.75 34.37
CA SER A 242 -10.73 21.17 34.26
C SER A 242 -11.48 20.53 33.07
N TRP A 243 -10.74 19.95 32.12
CA TRP A 243 -11.27 19.21 30.98
C TRP A 243 -11.54 17.72 31.27
N THR A 244 -11.18 17.26 32.47
CA THR A 244 -11.45 15.90 32.95
C THR A 244 -12.73 15.86 33.80
N HIS A 245 -13.29 14.67 34.02
CA HIS A 245 -14.43 14.48 34.92
C HIS A 245 -14.25 13.20 35.74
N ASP A 246 -14.20 13.28 37.07
CA ASP A 246 -14.09 12.13 37.98
C ASP A 246 -12.99 11.11 37.64
N GLY A 247 -11.83 11.61 37.20
CA GLY A 247 -10.71 10.77 36.77
C GLY A 247 -10.73 10.39 35.29
N ILE A 248 -11.79 10.71 34.55
CA ILE A 248 -11.95 10.40 33.14
C ILE A 248 -11.32 11.51 32.31
N ILE A 249 -10.44 11.10 31.41
CA ILE A 249 -9.82 11.97 30.40
C ILE A 249 -10.14 11.44 29.00
N ALA A 250 -10.34 12.36 28.05
CA ALA A 250 -10.76 12.04 26.70
C ALA A 250 -9.74 12.59 25.69
N PHE A 251 -9.17 11.72 24.85
CA PHE A 251 -8.27 12.12 23.77
C PHE A 251 -8.82 11.70 22.42
N SER A 252 -8.49 12.44 21.36
CA SER A 252 -8.69 11.92 20.02
C SER A 252 -7.96 10.58 19.86
N LYS A 253 -8.67 9.61 19.28
CA LYS A 253 -8.12 8.31 18.90
C LYS A 253 -7.24 8.42 17.65
N ILE A 254 -7.20 9.57 16.98
CA ILE A 254 -6.53 9.73 15.69
C ILE A 254 -5.10 10.22 15.91
N CYS A 255 -4.12 9.37 15.55
CA CYS A 255 -2.71 9.65 15.76
C CYS A 255 -2.30 10.95 15.04
N SER A 256 -1.65 11.85 15.78
CA SER A 256 -1.13 13.14 15.28
C SER A 256 0.02 13.03 14.27
N HIS A 257 0.55 11.83 14.05
CA HIS A 257 1.55 11.55 13.01
C HIS A 257 0.90 11.35 11.64
N MET A 258 0.26 10.17 11.43
CA MET A 258 -0.29 9.75 10.13
C MET A 258 -1.72 9.18 10.24
N GLY A 259 -2.45 9.50 11.31
CA GLY A 259 -3.90 9.29 11.37
C GLY A 259 -4.36 7.89 11.78
N CYS A 260 -3.45 6.97 12.08
CA CYS A 260 -3.83 5.65 12.60
C CYS A 260 -4.64 5.76 13.91
N ALA A 261 -5.55 4.80 14.11
CA ALA A 261 -6.31 4.69 15.35
C ALA A 261 -5.40 4.22 16.51
N VAL A 262 -5.23 5.08 17.50
CA VAL A 262 -4.49 4.83 18.73
C VAL A 262 -5.41 4.14 19.73
N ALA A 263 -5.24 2.84 19.93
CA ALA A 263 -6.15 2.02 20.75
C ALA A 263 -5.46 1.12 21.78
N LEU A 264 -4.12 1.03 21.74
CA LEU A 264 -3.37 0.13 22.62
C LEU A 264 -3.00 0.88 23.90
N TYR A 265 -3.81 0.70 24.95
CA TYR A 265 -3.56 1.32 26.25
C TYR A 265 -2.91 0.33 27.22
N GLU A 266 -1.76 0.73 27.77
CA GLU A 266 -1.06 -0.02 28.80
C GLU A 266 -1.43 0.54 30.18
N GLN A 267 -2.29 -0.18 30.90
CA GLN A 267 -2.84 0.27 32.18
C GLN A 267 -1.78 0.46 33.29
N GLN A 268 -0.66 -0.26 33.25
CA GLN A 268 0.37 -0.16 34.28
C GLN A 268 1.18 1.13 34.16
N THR A 269 1.63 1.45 32.95
CA THR A 269 2.47 2.61 32.65
C THR A 269 1.67 3.86 32.31
N LYS A 270 0.35 3.73 32.08
CA LYS A 270 -0.54 4.78 31.58
C LYS A 270 -0.12 5.30 30.21
N HIS A 271 0.54 4.46 29.42
CA HIS A 271 0.95 4.80 28.08
C HIS A 271 -0.10 4.37 27.07
N LEU A 272 -0.29 5.21 26.07
CA LEU A 272 -1.17 4.96 24.95
C LEU A 272 -0.30 4.82 23.68
N LEU A 273 -0.41 3.68 22.99
CA LEU A 273 0.46 3.30 21.88
C LEU A 273 -0.31 3.29 20.55
N CYS A 274 0.31 3.88 19.54
CA CYS A 274 -0.13 3.78 18.16
C CYS A 274 0.45 2.50 17.51
N PRO A 275 -0.39 1.57 17.01
CA PRO A 275 0.09 0.28 16.47
C PRO A 275 0.89 0.42 15.17
N CYS A 276 0.75 1.52 14.44
CA CYS A 276 1.38 1.67 13.12
C CYS A 276 2.89 1.95 13.19
N HIS A 277 3.29 2.94 14.01
CA HIS A 277 4.68 3.40 14.09
C HIS A 277 5.12 3.63 15.53
N GLN A 278 4.41 3.03 16.49
CA GLN A 278 4.78 2.98 17.90
C GLN A 278 4.96 4.36 18.54
N SER A 279 4.26 5.39 18.05
CA SER A 279 4.17 6.65 18.79
C SER A 279 3.49 6.37 20.12
N THR A 280 4.17 6.72 21.21
CA THR A 280 3.71 6.49 22.57
C THR A 280 3.40 7.82 23.23
N PHE A 281 2.20 7.90 23.79
CA PHE A 281 1.64 9.09 24.41
C PHE A 281 1.43 8.82 25.91
N ASP A 282 1.89 9.73 26.74
CA ASP A 282 1.72 9.67 28.19
C ASP A 282 0.38 10.29 28.59
N VAL A 283 -0.57 9.45 28.97
CA VAL A 283 -1.95 9.85 29.33
C VAL A 283 -1.95 10.77 30.56
N THR A 284 -1.02 10.57 31.51
CA THR A 284 -0.96 11.37 32.74
C THR A 284 -0.54 12.82 32.50
N ARG A 285 0.12 13.08 31.36
CA ARG A 285 0.62 14.40 30.94
C ARG A 285 -0.05 14.87 29.65
N ALA A 286 -1.37 14.80 29.59
CA ALA A 286 -2.18 15.27 28.46
C ALA A 286 -1.78 14.66 27.11
N ALA A 287 -1.54 13.34 27.08
CA ALA A 287 -1.09 12.60 25.90
C ALA A 287 0.20 13.16 25.27
N LYS A 288 1.12 13.69 26.09
CA LYS A 288 2.44 14.14 25.62
C LYS A 288 3.18 12.99 24.94
N VAL A 289 3.78 13.26 23.78
CA VAL A 289 4.60 12.26 23.09
C VAL A 289 5.87 12.00 23.89
N ILE A 290 6.15 10.72 24.16
CA ILE A 290 7.35 10.27 24.85
C ILE A 290 8.24 9.37 24.00
N PHE A 291 7.71 8.82 22.90
CA PHE A 291 8.44 7.98 21.96
C PHE A 291 7.78 7.97 20.57
N GLY A 292 8.57 7.61 19.55
CA GLY A 292 8.12 7.45 18.17
C GLY A 292 8.06 8.74 17.36
N PRO A 293 7.55 8.68 16.12
CA PRO A 293 7.64 9.78 15.14
C PRO A 293 6.62 10.90 15.33
N SER A 294 5.61 10.74 16.20
CA SER A 294 4.67 11.83 16.45
C SER A 294 5.36 13.05 17.07
N ALA A 295 5.12 14.23 16.51
CA ALA A 295 5.68 15.48 17.02
C ALA A 295 4.72 16.27 17.91
N ARG A 296 3.47 15.82 18.08
CA ARG A 296 2.42 16.53 18.82
C ARG A 296 1.63 15.61 19.75
N PRO A 297 1.20 16.09 20.93
CA PRO A 297 0.24 15.37 21.76
C PRO A 297 -1.04 15.04 20.99
N LEU A 298 -1.81 14.06 21.49
CA LEU A 298 -3.17 13.86 21.01
C LEU A 298 -4.06 14.98 21.53
N PRO A 299 -4.92 15.58 20.69
CA PRO A 299 -5.88 16.58 21.13
C PRO A 299 -6.78 16.02 22.24
N GLN A 300 -6.91 16.76 23.34
CA GLN A 300 -7.80 16.41 24.45
C GLN A 300 -9.17 17.04 24.22
N LEU A 301 -10.23 16.24 24.39
CA LEU A 301 -11.61 16.73 24.38
C LEU A 301 -12.00 17.09 25.82
N ALA A 302 -12.50 18.30 26.03
CA ALA A 302 -13.03 18.70 27.34
C ALA A 302 -14.40 18.06 27.56
N ILE A 303 -14.58 17.34 28.67
CA ILE A 303 -15.81 16.60 28.98
C ILE A 303 -16.43 17.03 30.31
N THR A 304 -17.73 16.87 30.43
CA THR A 304 -18.51 17.07 31.66
C THR A 304 -19.70 16.12 31.66
N VAL A 305 -20.62 16.27 32.60
CA VAL A 305 -21.88 15.54 32.64
C VAL A 305 -23.06 16.47 32.35
N ASP A 306 -24.06 15.98 31.65
CA ASP A 306 -25.34 16.66 31.49
C ASP A 306 -26.27 16.48 32.71
N ALA A 307 -27.47 17.06 32.65
CA ALA A 307 -28.45 16.98 33.72
C ALA A 307 -28.96 15.54 33.99
N ASP A 308 -28.87 14.66 32.99
CA ASP A 308 -29.28 13.26 33.09
C ASP A 308 -28.13 12.35 33.58
N GLY A 309 -26.92 12.90 33.75
CA GLY A 309 -25.72 12.22 34.23
C GLY A 309 -24.89 11.52 33.15
N TYR A 310 -25.10 11.84 31.87
CA TYR A 310 -24.30 11.29 30.77
C TYR A 310 -23.11 12.18 30.44
N LEU A 311 -22.00 11.57 30.01
CA LEU A 311 -20.83 12.31 29.55
C LEU A 311 -21.14 13.10 28.28
N VAL A 312 -20.80 14.39 28.30
CA VAL A 312 -20.95 15.32 27.17
C VAL A 312 -19.68 16.12 26.93
N ALA A 313 -19.46 16.56 25.69
CA ALA A 313 -18.38 17.49 25.36
C ALA A 313 -18.68 18.90 25.90
N GLN A 314 -17.76 19.51 26.64
CA GLN A 314 -17.87 20.90 27.10
C GLN A 314 -17.70 21.91 25.93
N GLN A 315 -16.87 21.55 24.96
CA GLN A 315 -16.54 22.35 23.79
C GLN A 315 -15.97 21.46 22.66
N PRO A 316 -15.92 21.93 21.40
CA PRO A 316 -15.14 21.29 20.35
C PRO A 316 -13.64 21.20 20.71
N PHE A 317 -12.88 20.41 19.95
CA PHE A 317 -11.42 20.42 20.08
C PHE A 317 -10.85 21.82 19.85
N THR A 318 -9.87 22.20 20.67
CA THR A 318 -9.15 23.49 20.54
C THR A 318 -8.06 23.46 19.47
N GLU A 319 -7.73 22.29 18.93
CA GLU A 319 -6.75 22.08 17.87
C GLU A 319 -7.23 21.01 16.88
N SER A 320 -6.70 21.05 15.66
CA SER A 320 -7.06 20.08 14.61
C SER A 320 -6.66 18.65 15.00
N VAL A 321 -7.60 17.74 14.80
CA VAL A 321 -7.43 16.30 15.03
C VAL A 321 -6.61 15.64 13.92
N GLY A 322 -5.82 14.64 14.29
CA GLY A 322 -5.05 13.83 13.36
C GLY A 322 -3.76 14.49 12.87
N PRO A 323 -3.25 14.07 11.69
CA PRO A 323 -1.97 14.52 11.14
C PRO A 323 -1.86 16.04 10.98
N SER A 324 -0.63 16.54 11.06
CA SER A 324 -0.34 17.93 10.71
C SER A 324 -0.52 18.19 9.21
N TYR A 325 -0.92 19.40 8.86
CA TYR A 325 -1.01 19.92 7.49
C TYR A 325 -0.47 21.35 7.46
N TRP A 326 -0.20 21.87 6.26
CA TRP A 326 0.59 23.09 6.07
C TRP A 326 -0.04 24.35 6.68
N GLU A 327 -1.37 24.46 6.63
CA GLU A 327 -2.14 25.60 7.12
C GLU A 327 -2.51 25.49 8.61
N ARG A 328 -2.13 24.41 9.31
CA ARG A 328 -2.52 24.20 10.72
C ARG A 328 -1.89 25.25 11.63
N SER A 329 -2.70 25.98 12.38
CA SER A 329 -2.23 26.80 13.50
C SER A 329 -1.70 25.93 14.64
N SER A 330 -0.50 26.23 15.15
CA SER A 330 0.12 25.50 16.26
C SER A 330 -0.18 26.11 17.61
#